data_AF-A0A4U2Y7W0-F1
#
_entry.id   AF-A0A4U2Y7W0-F1
#
_cell.length_a   1.000
_cell.length_b   1.000
_cell.length_c   1.000
_cell.angle_alpha   90.00
_cell.angle_beta   90.00
_cell.angle_gamma   90.00
#
_symmetry.space_group_name_H-M   'P 1'
#
loop_
_entity.id
_entity.type
_entity.pdbx_description
1 polymer ?
#
loop_
_entity_poly.entity_id
_entity_poly.type
_entity_poly.pdbx_seq_one_letter_code
_entity_poly.pdbx_strand_id
1 'polypeptide(L)'
;MRKGEKTKLHIIQKSAELFNQNGYTGTSMQDIMDATGLTKGALYRGFASKDEIAIEAFKYAGEILNEHFAAALEKQDTATAKLVAMAKVYSDAVNNPPLQGGCPLLNTAVESDHSFPVLRDYAVAAYQETISFMQGLLEEGIAQGEFRSDVDAEAVASVIFSSIEGAIMASRLTRDNKHVHFAIKHIEQLLQTYRL
;
A
#
# COMPACT_ATOMS: atom_id res chain seq x y z
N MET A 1 14.27 -21.19 9.24
CA MET A 1 14.71 -20.73 7.90
C MET A 1 16.14 -21.15 7.61
N ARG A 2 16.37 -21.75 6.45
CA ARG A 2 17.68 -22.14 5.90
C ARG A 2 18.47 -20.89 5.46
N LYS A 3 19.80 -20.99 5.32
CA LYS A 3 20.68 -19.87 4.93
C LYS A 3 20.27 -19.22 3.59
N GLY A 4 19.86 -20.02 2.62
CA GLY A 4 19.40 -19.54 1.31
C GLY A 4 18.12 -18.72 1.40
N GLU A 5 17.15 -19.16 2.20
CA GLU A 5 15.88 -18.44 2.44
C GLU A 5 16.12 -17.09 3.12
N LYS A 6 17.01 -17.04 4.12
CA LYS A 6 17.39 -15.78 4.77
C LYS A 6 18.03 -14.79 3.79
N THR A 7 18.86 -15.30 2.87
CA THR A 7 19.51 -14.46 1.85
C THR A 7 18.49 -13.92 0.85
N LYS A 8 17.55 -14.75 0.38
CA LYS A 8 16.45 -14.31 -0.49
C LYS A 8 15.60 -13.24 0.18
N LEU A 9 15.19 -13.45 1.43
CA LEU A 9 14.39 -12.47 2.18
C LEU A 9 15.13 -11.14 2.33
N HIS A 10 16.43 -11.16 2.65
CA HIS A 10 17.24 -9.94 2.74
C HIS A 10 17.27 -9.15 1.42
N ILE A 11 17.38 -9.85 0.29
CA ILE A 11 17.32 -9.22 -1.05
C ILE A 11 15.95 -8.58 -1.28
N ILE A 12 14.86 -9.30 -0.99
CA ILE A 12 13.49 -8.83 -1.15
C ILE A 12 13.25 -7.57 -0.31
N GLN A 13 13.64 -7.60 0.96
CA GLN A 13 13.48 -6.48 1.90
C GLN A 13 14.15 -5.20 1.41
N LYS A 14 15.44 -5.29 1.05
CA LYS A 14 16.20 -4.14 0.57
C LYS A 14 15.71 -3.66 -0.79
N SER A 15 15.27 -4.57 -1.66
CA SER A 15 14.74 -4.21 -2.97
C SER A 15 13.38 -3.52 -2.87
N ALA A 16 12.51 -3.93 -1.93
CA ALA A 16 11.22 -3.28 -1.69
C ALA A 16 11.39 -1.81 -1.29
N GLU A 17 12.32 -1.50 -0.38
CA GLU A 17 12.66 -0.12 -0.01
C GLU A 17 13.19 0.68 -1.21
N LEU A 18 14.07 0.10 -2.02
CA LEU A 18 14.64 0.78 -3.19
C LEU A 18 13.58 1.05 -4.27
N PHE A 19 12.81 0.03 -4.65
CA PHE A 19 11.77 0.17 -5.66
C PHE A 19 10.68 1.15 -5.23
N ASN A 20 10.30 1.14 -3.95
CA ASN A 20 9.26 2.06 -3.48
C ASN A 20 9.72 3.53 -3.43
N GLN A 21 11.04 3.78 -3.32
CA GLN A 21 11.60 5.14 -3.30
C GLN A 21 11.98 5.64 -4.69
N ASN A 22 12.58 4.78 -5.51
CA ASN A 22 13.24 5.17 -6.77
C ASN A 22 12.50 4.66 -8.01
N GLY A 23 11.47 3.82 -7.83
CA GLY A 23 10.85 3.06 -8.89
C GLY A 23 11.68 1.86 -9.34
N TYR A 24 11.03 0.92 -10.01
CA TYR A 24 11.64 -0.17 -10.75
C TYR A 24 12.68 0.35 -11.75
N THR A 25 12.32 1.30 -12.60
CA THR A 25 13.18 1.82 -13.68
C THR A 25 14.39 2.56 -13.11
N GLY A 26 14.20 3.32 -12.03
CA GLY A 26 15.26 4.06 -11.35
C GLY A 26 16.19 3.20 -10.48
N THR A 27 15.87 1.92 -10.26
CA THR A 27 16.70 1.02 -9.44
C THR A 27 17.48 0.05 -10.33
N SER A 28 18.80 0.08 -10.30
CA SER A 28 19.65 -0.85 -11.04
C SER A 28 19.98 -2.13 -10.24
N MET A 29 20.51 -3.15 -10.91
CA MET A 29 21.07 -4.32 -10.21
C MET A 29 22.28 -3.95 -9.34
N GLN A 30 23.00 -2.87 -9.67
CA GLN A 30 24.12 -2.39 -8.85
C GLN A 30 23.61 -1.80 -7.54
N ASP A 31 22.54 -1.01 -7.57
CA ASP A 31 21.93 -0.43 -6.37
C ASP A 31 21.47 -1.53 -5.39
N ILE A 32 20.89 -2.62 -5.92
CA ILE A 32 20.50 -3.78 -5.11
C ILE A 32 21.72 -4.48 -4.51
N MET A 33 22.81 -4.64 -5.26
CA MET A 33 24.05 -5.21 -4.72
C MET A 33 24.63 -4.34 -3.60
N ASP A 34 24.65 -3.02 -3.79
CA ASP A 34 25.20 -2.07 -2.83
C ASP A 34 24.35 -2.04 -1.56
N ALA A 35 23.02 -2.02 -1.68
CA ALA A 35 22.11 -2.04 -0.54
C ALA A 35 22.10 -3.37 0.23
N THR A 36 22.36 -4.48 -0.45
CA THR A 36 22.39 -5.81 0.19
C THR A 36 23.77 -6.23 0.68
N GLY A 37 24.84 -5.61 0.16
CA GLY A 37 26.23 -6.04 0.35
C GLY A 37 26.56 -7.37 -0.35
N LEU A 38 25.73 -7.80 -1.31
CA LEU A 38 25.86 -9.09 -1.98
C LEU A 38 26.48 -8.95 -3.37
N THR A 39 27.22 -9.97 -3.80
CA THR A 39 27.75 -10.03 -5.16
C THR A 39 26.67 -10.37 -6.18
N LYS A 40 26.92 -10.02 -7.45
CA LYS A 40 26.06 -10.37 -8.59
C LYS A 40 25.69 -11.86 -8.58
N GLY A 41 26.67 -12.74 -8.42
CA GLY A 41 26.44 -14.18 -8.37
C GLY A 41 25.59 -14.64 -7.17
N ALA A 42 25.58 -13.90 -6.06
CA ALA A 42 24.69 -14.21 -4.94
C ALA A 42 23.23 -13.83 -5.22
N LEU A 43 22.98 -12.69 -5.88
CA LEU A 43 21.63 -12.30 -6.31
C LEU A 43 21.06 -13.30 -7.32
N TYR A 44 21.84 -13.65 -8.36
CA TYR A 44 21.38 -14.56 -9.41
C TYR A 44 21.25 -16.03 -8.98
N ARG A 45 21.79 -16.41 -7.80
CA ARG A 45 21.45 -17.72 -7.18
C ARG A 45 20.05 -17.72 -6.59
N GLY A 46 19.55 -16.55 -6.19
CA GLY A 46 18.25 -16.39 -5.57
C GLY A 46 17.12 -16.12 -6.57
N PHE A 47 17.42 -15.38 -7.63
CA PHE A 47 16.45 -14.86 -8.59
C PHE A 47 17.01 -14.94 -10.02
N ALA A 48 16.17 -15.25 -10.99
CA ALA A 48 16.52 -15.32 -12.40
C ALA A 48 16.69 -13.92 -13.03
N SER A 49 15.98 -12.91 -12.53
CA SER A 49 15.98 -11.56 -13.09
C SER A 49 15.66 -10.48 -12.06
N LYS A 50 15.89 -9.22 -12.44
CA LYS A 50 15.43 -8.06 -11.67
C LYS A 50 13.90 -8.04 -11.56
N ASP A 51 13.21 -8.49 -12.59
CA ASP A 51 11.74 -8.58 -12.65
C ASP A 51 11.20 -9.51 -11.57
N GLU A 52 11.83 -10.67 -11.38
CA GLU A 52 11.46 -11.59 -10.30
C GLU A 52 11.68 -10.95 -8.93
N ILE A 53 12.79 -10.24 -8.74
CA ILE A 53 13.06 -9.49 -7.49
C ILE A 53 11.98 -8.42 -7.28
N ALA A 54 11.57 -7.70 -8.32
CA ALA A 54 10.55 -6.65 -8.24
C ALA A 54 9.17 -7.19 -7.87
N ILE A 55 8.76 -8.32 -8.45
CA ILE A 55 7.49 -8.97 -8.12
C ILE A 55 7.49 -9.43 -6.65
N GLU A 56 8.55 -10.10 -6.20
CA GLU A 56 8.65 -10.57 -4.81
C GLU A 56 8.77 -9.41 -3.82
N ALA A 57 9.46 -8.33 -4.20
CA ALA A 57 9.53 -7.10 -3.41
C ALA A 57 8.18 -6.40 -3.30
N PHE A 58 7.37 -6.37 -4.37
CA PHE A 58 6.02 -5.81 -4.34
C PHE A 58 5.10 -6.62 -3.43
N LYS A 59 5.13 -7.95 -3.52
CA LYS A 59 4.36 -8.84 -2.61
C LYS A 59 4.73 -8.59 -1.15
N TYR A 60 6.03 -8.54 -0.86
CA TYR A 60 6.53 -8.24 0.48
C TYR A 60 6.10 -6.86 0.99
N ALA A 61 6.10 -5.84 0.12
CA ALA A 61 5.60 -4.51 0.46
C ALA A 61 4.09 -4.54 0.80
N GLY A 62 3.31 -5.36 0.09
CA GLY A 62 1.90 -5.62 0.39
C GLY A 62 1.70 -6.30 1.75
N GLU A 63 2.54 -7.29 2.09
CA GLU A 63 2.51 -7.95 3.41
C GLU A 63 2.75 -6.94 4.55
N ILE A 64 3.75 -6.05 4.42
CA ILE A 64 3.99 -4.98 5.39
C ILE A 64 2.73 -4.11 5.56
N LEU A 65 2.11 -3.68 4.47
CA LEU A 65 0.89 -2.87 4.57
C LEU A 65 -0.26 -3.61 5.25
N ASN A 66 -0.45 -4.88 4.92
CA ASN A 66 -1.48 -5.71 5.53
C ASN A 66 -1.28 -5.85 7.04
N GLU A 67 -0.04 -5.99 7.50
CA GLU A 67 0.28 -6.00 8.94
C GLU A 67 -0.07 -4.66 9.61
N HIS A 68 0.29 -3.54 8.99
CA HIS A 68 -0.04 -2.20 9.50
C HIS A 68 -1.56 -1.94 9.54
N PHE A 69 -2.29 -2.34 8.49
CA PHE A 69 -3.74 -2.22 8.47
C PHE A 69 -4.40 -3.14 9.50
N ALA A 70 -3.98 -4.41 9.59
CA ALA A 70 -4.52 -5.34 10.57
C ALA A 70 -4.36 -4.80 12.01
N ALA A 71 -3.16 -4.30 12.36
CA ALA A 71 -2.90 -3.70 13.66
C ALA A 71 -3.72 -2.42 13.93
N ALA A 72 -3.98 -1.62 12.89
CA ALA A 72 -4.80 -0.42 13.01
C ALA A 72 -6.29 -0.75 13.23
N LEU A 73 -6.77 -1.81 12.57
CA LEU A 73 -8.16 -2.23 12.57
C LEU A 73 -8.56 -3.06 13.80
N GLU A 74 -7.63 -3.81 14.39
CA GLU A 74 -7.87 -4.66 15.58
C GLU A 74 -8.50 -3.88 16.74
N LYS A 75 -8.25 -2.56 16.83
CA LYS A 75 -8.72 -1.69 17.92
C LYS A 75 -10.02 -0.94 17.61
N GLN A 76 -10.70 -1.27 16.51
CA GLN A 76 -11.85 -0.50 16.03
C GLN A 76 -13.11 -1.36 15.95
N ASP A 77 -14.19 -0.86 16.56
CA ASP A 77 -15.46 -1.59 16.65
C ASP A 77 -16.44 -1.27 15.52
N THR A 78 -16.36 -0.07 14.93
CA THR A 78 -17.31 0.39 13.90
C THR A 78 -16.69 0.44 12.51
N ALA A 79 -17.51 0.32 11.47
CA ALA A 79 -17.06 0.41 10.08
C ALA A 79 -16.42 1.78 9.79
N THR A 80 -17.01 2.87 10.30
CA THR A 80 -16.43 4.22 10.20
C THR A 80 -15.02 4.24 10.81
N ALA A 81 -14.87 3.71 12.02
CA ALA A 81 -13.60 3.74 12.73
C ALA A 81 -12.52 2.91 12.01
N LYS A 82 -12.89 1.75 11.45
CA LYS A 82 -11.99 0.90 10.64
C LYS A 82 -11.52 1.60 9.36
N LEU A 83 -12.43 2.17 8.56
CA LEU A 83 -12.10 2.90 7.33
C LEU A 83 -11.19 4.11 7.59
N VAL A 84 -11.49 4.85 8.66
CA VAL A 84 -10.66 5.98 9.10
C VAL A 84 -9.30 5.51 9.62
N ALA A 85 -9.24 4.37 10.29
CA ALA A 85 -7.98 3.78 10.76
C ALA A 85 -7.06 3.39 9.59
N MET A 86 -7.61 2.91 8.47
CA MET A 86 -6.81 2.68 7.25
C MET A 86 -6.14 3.97 6.76
N ALA A 87 -6.87 5.08 6.70
CA ALA A 87 -6.28 6.38 6.33
C ALA A 87 -5.21 6.84 7.34
N LYS A 88 -5.42 6.58 8.64
CA LYS A 88 -4.50 6.95 9.72
C LYS A 88 -3.17 6.20 9.71
N VAL A 89 -3.07 5.04 9.05
CA VAL A 89 -1.79 4.33 8.84
C VAL A 89 -0.75 5.24 8.17
N TYR A 90 -1.20 6.19 7.35
CA TYR A 90 -0.35 7.15 6.65
C TYR A 90 -0.33 8.56 7.27
N SER A 91 -0.73 8.74 8.54
CA SER A 91 -0.79 10.07 9.19
C SER A 91 0.55 10.81 9.15
N ASP A 92 1.67 10.08 9.16
CA ASP A 92 3.01 10.62 8.93
C ASP A 92 3.64 10.04 7.64
N ALA A 93 2.94 10.18 6.52
CA ALA A 93 3.38 9.70 5.21
C ALA A 93 4.74 10.30 4.76
N VAL A 94 5.11 11.48 5.27
CA VAL A 94 6.36 12.16 4.92
C VAL A 94 7.56 11.53 5.63
N ASN A 95 7.49 11.31 6.94
CA ASN A 95 8.66 10.91 7.73
C ASN A 95 8.63 9.45 8.19
N ASN A 96 7.44 8.89 8.39
CA ASN A 96 7.28 7.54 8.90
C ASN A 96 6.16 6.76 8.18
N PRO A 97 6.23 6.62 6.83
CA PRO A 97 5.32 5.72 6.12
C PRO A 97 5.60 4.25 6.49
N PRO A 98 4.62 3.35 6.37
CA PRO A 98 4.80 1.91 6.60
C PRO A 98 6.00 1.31 5.84
N LEU A 99 6.19 1.76 4.61
CA LEU A 99 7.37 1.48 3.80
C LEU A 99 7.95 2.81 3.32
N GLN A 100 9.27 2.95 3.43
CA GLN A 100 9.98 4.12 2.91
C GLN A 100 9.65 4.30 1.42
N GLY A 101 9.34 5.54 1.03
CA GLY A 101 8.84 5.81 -0.31
C GLY A 101 7.30 5.84 -0.44
N GLY A 102 6.53 5.74 0.65
CA GLY A 102 5.07 5.95 0.59
C GLY A 102 4.29 4.68 0.24
N CYS A 103 3.14 4.82 -0.43
CA CYS A 103 2.31 3.67 -0.76
C CYS A 103 2.87 2.84 -1.94
N PRO A 104 3.25 1.57 -1.72
CA PRO A 104 3.74 0.69 -2.78
C PRO A 104 2.71 0.42 -3.88
N LEU A 105 1.42 0.36 -3.55
CA LEU A 105 0.37 0.16 -4.55
C LEU A 105 0.30 1.35 -5.51
N LEU A 106 0.21 2.58 -5.00
CA LEU A 106 0.20 3.79 -5.83
C LEU A 106 1.45 3.91 -6.69
N ASN A 107 2.64 3.78 -6.09
CA ASN A 107 3.90 3.94 -6.81
C ASN A 107 4.02 2.90 -7.94
N THR A 108 3.66 1.65 -7.65
CA THR A 108 3.70 0.56 -8.64
C THR A 108 2.65 0.76 -9.73
N ALA A 109 1.44 1.20 -9.38
CA ALA A 109 0.37 1.44 -10.36
C ALA A 109 0.79 2.49 -11.40
N VAL A 110 1.39 3.60 -10.97
CA VAL A 110 1.84 4.66 -11.88
C VAL A 110 3.00 4.21 -12.76
N GLU A 111 3.96 3.46 -12.20
CA GLU A 111 5.15 3.05 -12.96
C GLU A 111 4.87 1.90 -13.93
N SER A 112 4.10 0.89 -13.50
CA SER A 112 3.89 -0.35 -14.26
C SER A 112 2.92 -0.21 -15.43
N ASP A 113 2.09 0.84 -15.48
CA ASP A 113 0.98 1.00 -16.42
C ASP A 113 1.39 0.78 -17.90
N HIS A 114 2.59 1.22 -18.27
CA HIS A 114 3.13 1.07 -19.62
C HIS A 114 4.43 0.27 -19.68
N SER A 115 5.16 0.16 -18.57
CA SER A 115 6.56 -0.30 -18.57
C SER A 115 6.73 -1.76 -18.14
N PHE A 116 5.77 -2.33 -17.41
CA PHE A 116 5.93 -3.65 -16.81
C PHE A 116 4.57 -4.37 -16.63
N PRO A 117 4.00 -4.95 -17.71
CA PRO A 117 2.66 -5.52 -17.71
C PRO A 117 2.40 -6.58 -16.62
N VAL A 118 3.40 -7.44 -16.35
CA VAL A 118 3.27 -8.47 -15.30
C VAL A 118 3.13 -7.85 -13.92
N LEU A 119 3.93 -6.83 -13.59
CA LEU A 119 3.83 -6.14 -12.31
C LEU A 119 2.51 -5.35 -12.19
N ARG A 120 2.02 -4.82 -13.32
CA ARG A 120 0.70 -4.17 -13.40
C ARG A 120 -0.43 -5.13 -13.02
N ASP A 121 -0.38 -6.39 -13.46
CA ASP A 121 -1.41 -7.39 -13.08
C ASP A 121 -1.43 -7.65 -11.56
N TYR A 122 -0.26 -7.69 -10.92
CA TYR A 122 -0.17 -7.76 -9.45
C TYR A 122 -0.74 -6.50 -8.77
N ALA A 123 -0.48 -5.31 -9.32
CA ALA A 123 -1.04 -4.07 -8.79
C ALA A 123 -2.57 -4.00 -8.95
N VAL A 124 -3.12 -4.47 -10.07
CA VAL A 124 -4.57 -4.56 -10.30
C VAL A 124 -5.21 -5.50 -9.28
N ALA A 125 -4.62 -6.67 -9.05
CA ALA A 125 -5.13 -7.62 -8.05
C ALA A 125 -5.13 -7.01 -6.64
N ALA A 126 -4.02 -6.39 -6.23
CA ALA A 126 -3.92 -5.74 -4.91
C ALA A 126 -4.92 -4.57 -4.76
N TYR A 127 -5.16 -3.80 -5.82
CA TYR A 127 -6.18 -2.76 -5.84
C TYR A 127 -7.59 -3.35 -5.65
N GLN A 128 -7.95 -4.40 -6.40
CA GLN A 128 -9.25 -5.05 -6.30
C GLN A 128 -9.49 -5.66 -4.91
N GLU A 129 -8.47 -6.28 -4.31
CA GLU A 129 -8.53 -6.81 -2.95
C GLU A 129 -8.77 -5.69 -1.93
N THR A 130 -8.09 -4.54 -2.08
CA THR A 130 -8.25 -3.39 -1.19
C THR A 130 -9.65 -2.77 -1.28
N ILE A 131 -10.15 -2.58 -2.50
CA ILE A 131 -11.51 -2.06 -2.72
C ILE A 131 -12.56 -3.02 -2.16
N SER A 132 -12.43 -4.31 -2.45
CA SER A 132 -13.35 -5.34 -1.95
C SER A 132 -13.37 -5.38 -0.42
N PHE A 133 -12.20 -5.20 0.21
CA PHE A 133 -12.09 -5.12 1.66
C PHE A 133 -12.81 -3.89 2.23
N MET A 134 -12.58 -2.70 1.68
CA MET A 134 -13.27 -1.47 2.10
C MET A 134 -14.79 -1.54 1.87
N GLN A 135 -15.22 -2.13 0.75
CA GLN A 135 -16.62 -2.40 0.46
C GLN A 135 -17.23 -3.32 1.53
N GLY A 136 -16.56 -4.41 1.89
CA GLY A 136 -17.01 -5.31 2.95
C GLY A 136 -17.21 -4.60 4.30
N LEU A 137 -16.32 -3.66 4.66
CA LEU A 137 -16.49 -2.85 5.86
C LEU A 137 -17.75 -1.97 5.80
N LEU A 138 -18.05 -1.37 4.63
CA LEU A 138 -19.25 -0.57 4.44
C LEU A 138 -20.52 -1.44 4.53
N GLU A 139 -20.51 -2.63 3.92
CA GLU A 139 -21.61 -3.60 3.97
C GLU A 139 -21.86 -4.12 5.40
N GLU A 140 -20.79 -4.38 6.16
CA GLU A 140 -20.89 -4.69 7.60
C GLU A 140 -21.57 -3.54 8.37
N GLY A 141 -21.17 -2.30 8.10
CA GLY A 141 -21.78 -1.11 8.69
C GLY A 141 -23.28 -0.98 8.35
N ILE A 142 -23.68 -1.28 7.12
CA ILE A 142 -25.10 -1.31 6.71
C ILE A 142 -25.85 -2.40 7.49
N ALA A 143 -25.30 -3.61 7.56
CA ALA A 143 -25.92 -4.74 8.27
C ALA A 143 -26.09 -4.48 9.77
N GLN A 144 -25.19 -3.70 10.37
CA GLN A 144 -25.23 -3.31 11.78
C GLN A 144 -26.05 -2.03 12.04
N GLY A 145 -26.60 -1.40 11.01
CA GLY A 145 -27.38 -0.17 11.13
C GLY A 145 -26.53 1.09 11.38
N GLU A 146 -25.22 1.05 11.11
CA GLU A 146 -24.33 2.22 11.14
C GLU A 146 -24.58 3.14 9.94
N PHE A 147 -24.92 2.57 8.78
CA PHE A 147 -25.17 3.29 7.53
C PHE A 147 -26.56 2.97 6.94
N ARG A 148 -27.08 3.87 6.11
CA ARG A 148 -28.31 3.65 5.34
C ARG A 148 -28.15 2.51 4.34
N SER A 149 -29.24 1.82 4.04
CA SER A 149 -29.26 0.68 3.12
C SER A 149 -29.15 1.07 1.63
N ASP A 150 -29.23 2.36 1.29
CA ASP A 150 -29.12 2.87 -0.08
C ASP A 150 -27.69 3.29 -0.47
N VAL A 151 -26.71 3.07 0.41
CA VAL A 151 -25.31 3.39 0.15
C VAL A 151 -24.73 2.46 -0.91
N ASP A 152 -24.17 3.05 -1.96
CA ASP A 152 -23.34 2.34 -2.94
C ASP A 152 -21.95 2.08 -2.33
N ALA A 153 -21.78 0.91 -1.69
CA ALA A 153 -20.58 0.57 -0.96
C ALA A 153 -19.32 0.53 -1.84
N GLU A 154 -19.43 0.04 -3.08
CA GLU A 154 -18.30 -0.03 -4.01
C GLU A 154 -17.84 1.38 -4.42
N ALA A 155 -18.79 2.25 -4.81
CA ALA A 155 -18.47 3.62 -5.20
C ALA A 155 -17.86 4.42 -4.03
N VAL A 156 -18.41 4.26 -2.82
CA VAL A 156 -17.87 4.94 -1.62
C VAL A 156 -16.48 4.41 -1.26
N ALA A 157 -16.24 3.09 -1.33
CA ALA A 157 -14.92 2.51 -1.14
C ALA A 157 -13.90 3.08 -2.13
N SER A 158 -14.27 3.18 -3.41
CA SER A 158 -13.42 3.78 -4.45
C SER A 158 -13.06 5.24 -4.16
N VAL A 159 -14.02 6.05 -3.72
CA VAL A 159 -13.79 7.46 -3.35
C VAL A 159 -12.88 7.58 -2.13
N ILE A 160 -13.08 6.75 -1.11
CA ILE A 160 -12.24 6.74 0.10
C ILE A 160 -10.80 6.36 -0.27
N PHE A 161 -10.62 5.26 -0.99
CA PHE A 161 -9.29 4.81 -1.44
C PHE A 161 -8.57 5.89 -2.27
N SER A 162 -9.26 6.46 -3.26
CA SER A 162 -8.70 7.53 -4.11
C SER A 162 -8.30 8.77 -3.29
N SER A 163 -9.09 9.12 -2.27
CA SER A 163 -8.81 10.24 -1.38
C SER A 163 -7.57 9.99 -0.51
N ILE A 164 -7.40 8.76 -0.01
CA ILE A 164 -6.23 8.35 0.77
C ILE A 164 -4.97 8.44 -0.09
N GLU A 165 -4.97 7.80 -1.28
CA GLU A 165 -3.79 7.77 -2.15
C GLU A 165 -3.40 9.17 -2.66
N GLY A 166 -4.39 9.96 -3.08
CA GLY A 166 -4.16 11.34 -3.49
C GLY A 166 -3.56 12.19 -2.36
N ALA A 167 -3.97 11.97 -1.12
CA ALA A 167 -3.47 12.69 0.05
C ALA A 167 -2.07 12.25 0.47
N ILE A 168 -1.74 10.95 0.35
CA ILE A 168 -0.38 10.42 0.54
C ILE A 168 0.56 11.07 -0.48
N MET A 169 0.16 11.07 -1.75
CA MET A 169 0.91 11.70 -2.83
C MET A 169 1.13 13.19 -2.55
N ALA A 170 0.06 13.94 -2.27
CA ALA A 170 0.15 15.38 -2.02
C ALA A 170 1.00 15.71 -0.79
N SER A 171 0.89 14.93 0.30
CA SER A 171 1.71 15.11 1.50
C SER A 171 3.19 14.93 1.20
N ARG A 172 3.55 13.87 0.47
CA ARG A 172 4.94 13.59 0.11
C ARG A 172 5.50 14.62 -0.88
N LEU A 173 4.71 15.02 -1.87
CA LEU A 173 5.08 16.04 -2.86
C LEU A 173 5.39 17.38 -2.19
N THR A 174 4.55 17.81 -1.24
CA THR A 174 4.67 19.10 -0.55
C THR A 174 5.53 19.03 0.71
N ARG A 175 5.93 17.83 1.14
CA ARG A 175 6.60 17.55 2.41
C ARG A 175 5.80 18.06 3.63
N ASP A 176 4.49 17.93 3.56
CA ASP A 176 3.56 18.42 4.57
C ASP A 176 2.40 17.44 4.75
N ASN A 177 2.34 16.78 5.91
CA ASN A 177 1.30 15.79 6.23
C ASN A 177 -0.11 16.40 6.37
N LYS A 178 -0.31 17.73 6.23
CA LYS A 178 -1.66 18.33 6.29
C LYS A 178 -2.63 17.69 5.30
N HIS A 179 -2.17 17.23 4.15
CA HIS A 179 -3.05 16.68 3.12
C HIS A 179 -3.68 15.34 3.55
N VAL A 180 -2.90 14.45 4.19
CA VAL A 180 -3.46 13.23 4.80
C VAL A 180 -4.43 13.58 5.92
N HIS A 181 -4.11 14.54 6.79
CA HIS A 181 -5.04 14.97 7.85
C HIS A 181 -6.34 15.57 7.29
N PHE A 182 -6.30 16.31 6.18
CA PHE A 182 -7.50 16.82 5.51
C PHE A 182 -8.34 15.69 4.92
N ALA A 183 -7.71 14.69 4.32
CA ALA A 183 -8.40 13.51 3.81
C ALA A 183 -9.05 12.70 4.93
N ILE A 184 -8.35 12.43 6.03
CA ILE A 184 -8.92 11.75 7.21
C ILE A 184 -10.18 12.48 7.71
N LYS A 185 -10.08 13.81 7.88
CA LYS A 185 -11.21 14.64 8.30
C LYS A 185 -12.38 14.56 7.31
N HIS A 186 -12.13 14.62 6.01
CA HIS A 186 -13.19 14.57 5.00
C HIS A 186 -13.79 13.18 4.83
N ILE A 187 -13.02 12.11 5.02
CA ILE A 187 -13.53 10.74 5.04
C ILE A 187 -14.49 10.56 6.23
N GLU A 188 -14.12 11.06 7.41
CA GLU A 188 -15.00 11.06 8.59
C GLU A 188 -16.32 11.83 8.30
N GLN A 189 -16.23 13.01 7.67
CA GLN A 189 -17.40 13.81 7.30
C GLN A 189 -18.27 13.14 6.23
N LEU A 190 -17.64 12.55 5.20
CA LEU A 190 -18.32 11.81 4.14
C LEU A 190 -19.13 10.65 4.72
N LEU A 191 -18.52 9.83 5.57
CA LEU A 191 -19.18 8.68 6.21
C LEU A 191 -20.34 9.11 7.11
N GLN A 192 -20.26 10.27 7.77
CA GLN A 192 -21.38 10.84 8.51
C GLN A 192 -22.60 11.13 7.62
N THR A 193 -22.40 11.50 6.36
CA THR A 193 -23.51 11.73 5.43
C THR A 193 -24.26 10.46 5.05
N TYR A 194 -23.72 9.28 5.35
CA TYR A 194 -24.32 7.98 5.11
C TYR A 194 -24.93 7.32 6.34
N ARG A 195 -24.83 7.95 7.51
CA ARG A 195 -25.43 7.42 8.75
C ARG A 195 -26.95 7.29 8.63
N LEU A 196 -27.47 6.26 9.29
CA LEU A 196 -28.90 5.97 9.44
C LEU A 196 -29.60 7.02 10.31
#